data_AF-A0A497LP24-F1
#
_entry.id   AF-A0A497LP24-F1
#
_cell.length_a   1.000
_cell.length_b   1.000
_cell.length_c   1.000
_cell.angle_alpha   90.00
_cell.angle_beta   90.00
_cell.angle_gamma   90.00
#
_symmetry.space_group_name_H-M   'P 1'
#
loop_
_entity.id
_entity.type
_entity.pdbx_description
1 polymer ?
#
loop_
_entity_poly.entity_id
_entity_poly.type
_entity_poly.pdbx_seq_one_letter_code
_entity_poly.pdbx_strand_id
1 'polypeptide(L)'
;MHKRQWMQKVAFRSTFRLDEVTRGVTGDLVIRGHYNDVEVTTSYQYHSGLNFACVALRHDGVTASMIHGKCFEKVLVDIFRAVLTSEGRLWRLKEDCLRHFIDTVRKMVKERGIRVDVGEKGDEDEEESSD
;
A
#
# COMPACT_ATOMS: atom_id res chain seq x y z
N MET A 1 -23.93 7.76 -11.93
CA MET A 1 -23.11 6.90 -11.04
C MET A 1 -22.68 7.74 -9.85
N HIS A 2 -22.89 7.30 -8.60
CA HIS A 2 -22.47 8.09 -7.43
C HIS A 2 -20.95 8.28 -7.45
N LYS A 3 -20.47 9.52 -7.25
CA LYS A 3 -19.04 9.89 -7.34
C LYS A 3 -18.14 9.00 -6.47
N ARG A 4 -18.62 8.59 -5.30
CA ARG A 4 -17.95 7.62 -4.41
C ARG A 4 -17.73 6.25 -5.06
N GLN A 5 -18.75 5.70 -5.72
CA GLN A 5 -18.63 4.42 -6.42
C GLN A 5 -17.69 4.54 -7.63
N TRP A 6 -17.65 5.71 -8.27
CA TRP A 6 -16.77 5.96 -9.41
C TRP A 6 -15.30 5.96 -8.97
N MET A 7 -14.96 6.65 -7.88
CA MET A 7 -13.61 6.63 -7.30
C MET A 7 -13.15 5.21 -6.97
N GLN A 8 -14.03 4.38 -6.41
CA GLN A 8 -13.72 2.96 -6.16
C GLN A 8 -13.45 2.20 -7.46
N LYS A 9 -14.23 2.42 -8.53
CA LYS A 9 -13.97 1.79 -9.83
C LYS A 9 -12.64 2.24 -10.44
N VAL A 10 -12.28 3.51 -10.30
CA VAL A 10 -10.96 4.02 -10.73
C VAL A 10 -9.87 3.31 -9.94
N ALA A 11 -9.99 3.27 -8.61
CA ALA A 11 -9.04 2.56 -7.75
C ALA A 11 -8.89 1.09 -8.13
N PHE A 12 -9.95 0.38 -8.53
CA PHE A 12 -9.83 -1.03 -8.94
C PHE A 12 -9.14 -1.25 -10.29
N ARG A 13 -9.23 -0.29 -11.21
CA ARG A 13 -8.79 -0.46 -12.61
C ARG A 13 -7.42 0.17 -12.89
N SER A 14 -7.00 1.11 -12.06
CA SER A 14 -5.77 1.86 -12.25
C SER A 14 -4.63 1.30 -11.40
N THR A 15 -3.41 1.66 -11.79
CA THR A 15 -2.19 1.41 -11.02
C THR A 15 -2.00 2.52 -10.01
N PHE A 16 -1.70 2.17 -8.77
CA PHE A 16 -1.37 3.14 -7.73
C PHE A 16 0.00 3.75 -7.99
N ARG A 17 0.08 5.08 -7.89
CA ARG A 17 1.34 5.82 -7.87
C ARG A 17 1.58 6.36 -6.48
N LEU A 18 2.72 6.02 -5.90
CA LEU A 18 3.13 6.51 -4.59
C LEU A 18 3.66 7.94 -4.73
N ASP A 19 3.12 8.86 -3.94
CA ASP A 19 3.58 10.25 -3.93
C ASP A 19 4.48 10.50 -2.71
N GLU A 20 4.03 10.07 -1.52
CA GLU A 20 4.77 10.30 -0.29
C GLU A 20 4.44 9.29 0.82
N VAL A 21 5.41 9.10 1.71
CA VAL A 21 5.26 8.38 2.97
C VAL A 21 5.78 9.29 4.08
N THR A 22 4.91 9.64 5.02
CA THR A 22 5.20 10.59 6.10
C THR A 22 4.69 10.06 7.44
N ARG A 23 5.11 10.73 8.52
CA ARG A 23 4.56 10.49 9.85
C ARG A 23 3.46 11.50 10.14
N GLY A 24 2.30 11.01 10.52
CA GLY A 24 1.20 11.83 11.01
C GLY A 24 1.46 12.36 12.43
N VAL A 25 0.65 13.34 12.82
CA VAL A 25 0.78 14.06 14.11
C VAL A 25 0.65 13.12 15.30
N THR A 26 -0.08 12.01 15.15
CA THR A 26 -0.28 11.01 16.20
C THR A 26 0.78 9.90 16.20
N GLY A 27 1.84 10.05 15.39
CA GLY A 27 2.86 9.02 15.19
C GLY A 27 2.43 7.91 14.23
N ASP A 28 1.29 8.08 13.57
CA ASP A 28 0.76 7.19 12.54
C ASP A 28 1.58 7.28 11.25
N LEU A 29 1.61 6.19 10.48
CA LEU A 29 2.18 6.15 9.15
C LEU A 29 1.14 6.68 8.16
N VAL A 30 1.45 7.78 7.47
CA VAL A 30 0.57 8.38 6.45
C VAL A 30 1.18 8.16 5.08
N ILE A 31 0.44 7.46 4.22
CA ILE A 31 0.85 7.15 2.85
C ILE A 31 -0.10 7.86 1.89
N ARG A 32 0.44 8.70 1.00
CA ARG A 32 -0.33 9.35 -0.05
C ARG A 32 0.11 8.90 -1.43
N GLY A 33 -0.85 8.87 -2.33
CA GLY A 33 -0.65 8.51 -3.72
C GLY A 33 -1.90 8.82 -4.52
N HIS A 34 -1.94 8.34 -5.76
CA HIS A 34 -3.10 8.55 -6.63
C HIS A 34 -3.36 7.37 -7.57
N TYR A 35 -4.63 7.26 -7.95
CA TYR A 35 -5.11 6.50 -9.10
C TYR A 35 -5.64 7.47 -10.13
N ASN A 36 -4.88 7.72 -11.20
CA ASN A 36 -5.19 8.79 -12.15
C ASN A 36 -5.39 10.14 -11.43
N ASP A 37 -6.60 10.70 -11.49
CA ASP A 37 -7.04 11.94 -10.86
C ASP A 37 -7.61 11.73 -9.43
N VAL A 38 -7.76 10.48 -8.97
CA VAL A 38 -8.27 10.17 -7.63
C VAL A 38 -7.12 10.06 -6.64
N GLU A 39 -7.05 11.01 -5.72
CA GLU A 39 -6.09 10.99 -4.63
C GLU A 39 -6.46 9.93 -3.59
N VAL A 40 -5.43 9.34 -3.00
CA VAL A 40 -5.52 8.31 -1.97
C VAL A 40 -4.71 8.78 -0.77
N THR A 41 -5.30 8.73 0.41
CA THR A 41 -4.58 8.87 1.68
C THR A 41 -4.86 7.65 2.54
N THR A 42 -3.82 7.01 3.04
CA THR A 42 -3.92 5.89 3.98
C THR A 42 -3.21 6.28 5.27
N SER A 43 -3.92 6.27 6.39
CA SER A 43 -3.33 6.39 7.72
C SER A 43 -3.32 5.00 8.36
N TYR A 44 -2.14 4.58 8.82
CA TYR A 44 -1.90 3.32 9.49
C TYR A 44 -1.31 3.54 10.87
N GLN A 45 -1.94 2.95 11.87
CA GLN A 45 -1.53 3.02 13.27
C GLN A 45 -1.16 1.62 13.77
N TYR A 46 -0.02 1.55 14.45
CA TYR A 46 0.38 0.41 15.26
C TYR A 46 0.55 0.86 16.71
N HIS A 47 -0.31 0.37 17.60
CA HIS A 47 -0.21 0.68 19.02
C HIS A 47 -0.57 -0.55 19.86
N SER A 48 0.34 -0.95 20.76
CA SER A 48 0.10 -2.02 21.73
C SER A 48 -0.42 -3.34 21.11
N GLY A 49 0.11 -3.71 19.94
CA GLY A 49 -0.29 -4.93 19.21
C GLY A 49 -1.55 -4.81 18.35
N LEU A 50 -2.24 -3.66 18.38
CA LEU A 50 -3.40 -3.39 17.53
C LEU A 50 -2.96 -2.64 16.26
N ASN A 51 -3.46 -3.13 15.13
CA ASN A 51 -3.26 -2.53 13.81
C ASN A 51 -4.56 -1.87 13.37
N PHE A 52 -4.52 -0.60 12.98
CA PHE A 52 -5.65 0.09 12.38
C PHE A 52 -5.21 0.78 11.08
N ALA A 53 -6.03 0.67 10.03
CA ALA A 53 -5.81 1.38 8.79
C ALA A 53 -7.12 2.03 8.31
N CYS A 54 -7.02 3.27 7.84
CA CYS A 54 -8.11 3.95 7.16
C CYS A 54 -7.62 4.46 5.80
N VAL A 55 -8.39 4.17 4.75
CA VAL A 55 -8.15 4.63 3.38
C VAL A 55 -9.19 5.70 3.04
N ALA A 56 -8.75 6.83 2.53
CA ALA A 56 -9.60 7.88 1.99
C ALA A 56 -9.30 8.08 0.50
N LEU A 57 -10.35 8.07 -0.33
CA LEU A 57 -10.31 8.46 -1.73
C LEU A 57 -10.87 9.87 -1.88
N ARG A 58 -10.19 10.76 -2.60
CA ARG A 58 -10.62 12.16 -2.80
C ARG A 58 -10.58 12.56 -4.27
N HIS A 59 -11.61 13.27 -4.71
CA HIS A 59 -11.69 13.86 -6.05
C HIS A 59 -12.66 15.07 -6.06
N ASP A 60 -12.23 16.22 -6.59
CA ASP A 60 -12.91 17.54 -6.55
C ASP A 60 -13.70 17.80 -5.26
N GLY A 61 -13.02 17.75 -4.12
CA GLY A 61 -13.65 18.05 -2.82
C GLY A 61 -14.62 16.98 -2.30
N VAL A 62 -14.83 15.87 -3.01
CA VAL A 62 -15.60 14.72 -2.49
C VAL A 62 -14.64 13.69 -1.90
N THR A 63 -14.89 13.30 -0.65
CA THR A 63 -14.14 12.26 0.06
C THR A 63 -14.99 11.02 0.31
N ALA A 64 -14.38 9.85 0.13
CA ALA A 64 -14.93 8.55 0.52
C ALA A 64 -13.91 7.78 1.37
N SER A 65 -14.19 7.65 2.67
CA SER A 65 -13.34 6.89 3.61
C SER A 65 -13.82 5.45 3.77
N MET A 66 -12.88 4.54 3.96
CA MET A 66 -13.12 3.10 4.14
C MET A 66 -12.10 2.49 5.09
N ILE A 67 -12.56 1.56 5.92
CA ILE A 67 -11.74 0.81 6.89
C ILE A 67 -11.78 -0.72 6.64
N HIS A 68 -12.64 -1.18 5.72
CA HIS A 68 -12.75 -2.59 5.32
C HIS A 68 -13.35 -2.74 3.91
N GLY A 69 -13.28 -3.95 3.35
CA GLY A 69 -13.88 -4.32 2.06
C GLY A 69 -12.90 -4.40 0.89
N LYS A 70 -13.37 -4.85 -0.27
CA LYS A 70 -12.50 -5.16 -1.44
C LYS A 70 -11.66 -3.98 -1.93
N CYS A 71 -12.23 -2.76 -1.96
CA CYS A 71 -11.50 -1.59 -2.43
C CYS A 71 -10.40 -1.20 -1.43
N PHE A 72 -10.71 -1.28 -0.14
CA PHE A 72 -9.74 -1.06 0.93
C PHE A 72 -8.58 -2.06 0.83
N GLU A 73 -8.87 -3.35 0.71
CA GLU A 73 -7.87 -4.41 0.58
C GLU A 73 -6.97 -4.21 -0.65
N LYS A 74 -7.58 -3.88 -1.80
CA LYS A 74 -6.83 -3.58 -3.02
C LYS A 74 -5.86 -2.43 -2.79
N VAL A 75 -6.33 -1.33 -2.20
CA VAL A 75 -5.49 -0.15 -1.93
C VAL A 75 -4.31 -0.51 -1.03
N LEU A 76 -4.52 -1.30 0.02
CA LEU A 76 -3.43 -1.73 0.90
C LEU A 76 -2.38 -2.58 0.16
N VAL A 77 -2.82 -3.52 -0.69
CA VAL A 77 -1.91 -4.37 -1.49
C VAL A 77 -1.12 -3.54 -2.49
N ASP A 78 -1.77 -2.58 -3.15
CA ASP A 78 -1.14 -1.69 -4.10
C ASP A 78 -0.08 -0.80 -3.43
N ILE A 79 -0.42 -0.23 -2.27
CA ILE A 79 0.53 0.52 -1.45
C ILE A 79 1.71 -0.38 -1.05
N PHE A 80 1.44 -1.58 -0.53
CA PHE A 80 2.47 -2.56 -0.18
C PHE A 80 3.41 -2.85 -1.34
N ARG A 81 2.89 -3.02 -2.57
CA ARG A 81 3.73 -3.20 -3.75
C ARG A 81 4.56 -1.96 -4.06
N ALA A 82 3.94 -0.78 -4.04
CA ALA A 82 4.59 0.48 -4.38
C ALA A 82 5.75 0.81 -3.41
N VAL A 83 5.56 0.63 -2.10
CA VAL A 83 6.61 0.91 -1.09
C VAL A 83 7.79 -0.06 -1.16
N LEU A 84 7.65 -1.22 -1.82
CA LEU A 84 8.74 -2.18 -2.03
C LEU A 84 9.59 -1.90 -3.28
N THR A 85 9.14 -1.01 -4.17
CA THR A 85 9.89 -0.62 -5.39
C THR A 85 11.07 0.31 -5.08
N SER A 86 12.00 0.48 -6.03
CA SER A 86 13.12 1.45 -5.90
C SER A 86 12.67 2.90 -5.78
N GLU A 87 11.51 3.26 -6.32
CA GLU A 87 10.87 4.58 -6.14
C GLU A 87 10.24 4.69 -4.75
N GLY A 88 9.74 3.57 -4.21
CA GLY A 88 9.36 3.41 -2.82
C GLY A 88 10.55 3.33 -1.84
N ARG A 89 11.79 3.13 -2.33
CA ARG A 89 13.03 3.09 -1.52
C ARG A 89 13.48 4.46 -1.01
N LEU A 90 12.57 5.39 -0.78
CA LEU A 90 12.79 6.51 0.15
C LEU A 90 12.77 5.98 1.60
N TRP A 91 13.65 5.03 1.90
CA TRP A 91 13.92 4.53 3.26
C TRP A 91 14.62 5.63 4.06
N ARG A 92 13.84 6.54 4.66
CA ARG A 92 14.30 7.36 5.80
C ARG A 92 13.45 7.20 7.05
N LEU A 93 12.34 6.49 6.96
CA LEU A 93 11.58 6.10 8.13
C LEU A 93 12.12 4.73 8.56
N LYS A 94 13.15 4.72 9.42
CA LYS A 94 13.41 3.62 10.37
C LYS A 94 12.22 3.57 11.35
N GLU A 95 11.02 3.40 10.82
CA GLU A 95 9.79 3.45 11.58
C GLU A 95 9.25 2.05 11.66
N ASP A 96 9.21 1.54 12.89
CA ASP A 96 8.60 0.26 13.19
C ASP A 96 7.17 0.18 12.64
N CYS A 97 6.47 1.30 12.53
CA CYS A 97 5.14 1.38 11.90
C CYS A 97 5.12 0.95 10.43
N LEU A 98 6.10 1.32 9.60
CA LEU A 98 6.16 0.87 8.20
C LEU A 98 6.45 -0.62 8.11
N ARG A 99 7.34 -1.13 8.97
CA ARG A 99 7.59 -2.58 9.07
C ARG A 99 6.32 -3.33 9.46
N HIS A 100 5.62 -2.84 10.48
CA HIS A 100 4.34 -3.41 10.92
C HIS A 100 3.27 -3.37 9.84
N PHE A 101 3.21 -2.27 9.07
CA PHE A 101 2.32 -2.18 7.90
C PHE A 101 2.64 -3.28 6.88
N ILE A 102 3.91 -3.40 6.47
CA ILE A 102 4.36 -4.41 5.50
C ILE A 102 4.02 -5.83 6.00
N ASP A 103 4.31 -6.14 7.26
CA ASP A 103 4.02 -7.45 7.84
C ASP A 103 2.51 -7.73 7.92
N THR A 104 1.71 -6.72 8.26
CA THR A 104 0.25 -6.82 8.32
C THR A 104 -0.33 -7.15 6.94
N VAL A 105 0.07 -6.40 5.90
CA VAL A 105 -0.42 -6.63 4.54
C VAL A 105 0.09 -7.97 3.99
N ARG A 106 1.34 -8.36 4.29
CA ARG A 106 1.90 -9.66 3.89
C ARG A 106 1.10 -10.83 4.48
N LYS A 107 0.72 -10.76 5.77
CA LYS A 107 -0.15 -11.77 6.40
C LYS A 107 -1.52 -11.82 5.73
N MET A 108 -2.15 -10.66 5.51
CA MET A 108 -3.44 -10.55 4.83
C MET A 108 -3.42 -11.17 3.43
N VAL A 109 -2.37 -10.92 2.66
CA VAL A 109 -2.17 -11.48 1.31
C VAL A 109 -2.07 -13.00 1.37
N LYS A 110 -1.27 -13.54 2.30
CA LYS A 110 -1.07 -14.98 2.49
C LYS A 110 -2.37 -15.69 2.89
N GLU A 111 -3.11 -15.13 3.84
CA GLU A 111 -4.38 -15.69 4.32
C GLU A 111 -5.47 -15.71 3.24
N ARG A 112 -5.39 -14.81 2.26
CA ARG A 112 -6.40 -14.66 1.20
C ARG A 112 -6.00 -15.25 -0.15
N GLY A 113 -4.81 -15.85 -0.25
CA GLY A 113 -4.30 -16.45 -1.48
C GLY A 113 -4.10 -15.46 -2.63
N ILE A 114 -3.87 -14.17 -2.32
CA ILE A 114 -3.61 -13.15 -3.34
C ILE A 114 -2.17 -13.35 -3.85
N ARG A 115 -1.98 -13.66 -5.14
CA ARG A 115 -0.63 -13.70 -5.74
C ARG A 115 -0.04 -12.30 -5.77
N VAL A 116 1.11 -12.13 -5.14
CA VAL A 116 1.93 -10.92 -5.25
C VAL A 116 3.19 -11.35 -5.98
N ASP A 117 3.27 -10.98 -7.26
CA ASP A 117 4.53 -11.03 -7.98
C ASP A 117 5.42 -9.92 -7.41
N VAL A 118 6.15 -10.25 -6.34
CA VAL A 118 7.33 -9.49 -5.96
C VAL A 118 8.38 -9.96 -6.96
N GLY A 119 8.77 -9.10 -7.89
CA GLY A 119 9.78 -9.46 -8.88
C GLY A 119 11.03 -10.00 -8.18
N GLU A 120 11.19 -11.32 -8.18
CA GLU A 120 12.44 -11.98 -7.89
C GLU A 120 13.36 -11.60 -9.04
N LYS A 121 14.25 -10.64 -8.79
CA LYS A 121 15.46 -10.54 -9.59
C LYS A 121 16.26 -11.79 -9.24
N GLY A 122 16.37 -12.70 -10.20
CA GLY A 122 17.16 -13.90 -10.07
C GLY A 122 18.59 -13.55 -9.73
N ASP A 123 19.09 -14.16 -8.65
CA ASP A 123 20.51 -14.46 -8.55
C ASP A 123 20.68 -15.76 -9.34
N GLU A 124 21.16 -15.63 -10.57
CA GLU A 124 21.73 -16.73 -11.34
C GLU A 124 23.06 -17.06 -10.66
N ASP A 125 23.07 -18.05 -9.77
CA ASP A 125 24.30 -18.72 -9.38
C ASP A 125 24.72 -19.61 -10.55
N GLU A 126 25.61 -19.08 -11.38
CA GLU A 126 26.51 -19.85 -12.22
C GLU A 126 27.41 -20.70 -11.30
N GLU A 127 27.10 -21.98 -11.13
CA GLU A 127 28.13 -22.96 -10.80
C GLU A 127 28.58 -23.64 -12.11
N GLU A 128 29.66 -23.10 -12.66
CA GLU A 128 30.55 -23.78 -13.60
C GLU A 128 30.97 -25.13 -13.00
N SER A 129 30.48 -26.22 -13.60
CA SER A 129 31.17 -27.50 -13.47
C SER A 129 32.45 -27.44 -14.30
N SER A 130 33.60 -27.28 -13.64
CA SER A 130 34.90 -27.59 -14.22
C SER A 130 35.61 -28.65 -13.38
N ASP A 131 35.91 -29.74 -14.09
CA ASP A 131 36.82 -30.88 -13.84
C ASP A 131 36.46 -31.96 -12.82
#